data_AF-A0A6N9CAR9-F1
#
_entry.id   AF-A0A6N9CAR9-F1
#
_cell.length_a   1.000
_cell.length_b   1.000
_cell.length_c   1.000
_cell.angle_alpha   90.00
_cell.angle_beta   90.00
_cell.angle_gamma   90.00
#
_symmetry.space_group_name_H-M   'P 1'
#
loop_
_entity.id
_entity.type
_entity.pdbx_description
1 polymer ?
#
loop_
_entity_poly.entity_id
_entity_poly.type
_entity_poly.pdbx_seq_one_letter_code
_entity_poly.pdbx_strand_id
1 'polypeptide(L)'
;MVRQTPLEVPFTETPRTYIGSLHVLAISLIAWACLLQPALAQHTDPLGNPVFDKSGKELYTLQARFGVLGGDSLLRRDSEFRKKTSNRNFFTFNIPGENVLHQLTVGNFPTKFSSFTLNKELFDAARWNITVPKAGGRVSAFVGRVTNNTFALSGDRVKPIEDKDIVSGSDWFMAGLRAEANLGAHGVRLGALPEFTVPLPRVGFNYVNRFFTNYDLTRTNNPFRGVTIANPPPELYLRFSDASPENPGGAKVFRVRVFVDDVLEYDISGGRELPGVLLFPNASMRDGNSRWVDGEGTFTYRFFLFSPQEINSVRFEVDVANDYLVELSTNNQDFQVELSAPGNVKDETNRKVHRFEYGELTDEATMGFDLQTTLLGFSIEAERAWYVQTKQYPLLSGKRAHRTTGAWFIDVNRNFGPVTWRSEVTRIAPFYTARNFIDDNDDDDPYA
;
A
#
# COMPACT_ATOMS: atom_id res chain seq x y z
N MET A 1 -19.60 16.05 -51.15
CA MET A 1 -19.90 14.63 -50.88
C MET A 1 -18.58 13.92 -50.61
N VAL A 2 -18.12 13.91 -49.34
CA VAL A 2 -16.99 13.09 -48.85
C VAL A 2 -17.34 12.74 -47.41
N ARG A 3 -17.46 11.43 -47.15
CA ARG A 3 -17.78 10.81 -45.85
C ARG A 3 -16.59 10.96 -44.91
N GLN A 4 -16.82 11.49 -43.71
CA GLN A 4 -15.95 11.28 -42.56
C GLN A 4 -16.43 10.03 -41.82
N THR A 5 -15.53 9.07 -41.66
CA THR A 5 -15.68 7.92 -40.75
C THR A 5 -14.82 8.23 -39.51
N PRO A 6 -15.36 8.19 -38.29
CA PRO A 6 -14.52 8.22 -37.10
C PRO A 6 -13.93 6.83 -36.83
N LEU A 7 -12.62 6.81 -36.52
CA LEU A 7 -11.90 5.64 -36.05
C LEU A 7 -12.25 5.44 -34.57
N GLU A 8 -13.06 4.43 -34.26
CA GLU A 8 -13.24 3.94 -32.89
C GLU A 8 -12.00 3.11 -32.50
N VAL A 9 -11.33 3.50 -31.41
CA VAL A 9 -10.31 2.69 -30.75
C VAL A 9 -10.97 2.02 -29.55
N PRO A 10 -11.17 0.69 -29.52
CA PRO A 10 -11.75 0.03 -28.37
C PRO A 10 -10.64 -0.22 -27.33
N PHE A 11 -10.63 0.54 -26.24
CA PHE A 11 -9.93 0.16 -25.01
C PHE A 11 -10.88 -0.65 -24.13
N THR A 12 -11.05 -1.93 -24.46
CA THR A 12 -11.64 -2.92 -23.58
C THR A 12 -10.76 -4.15 -23.59
N GLU A 13 -9.87 -4.25 -22.61
CA GLU A 13 -9.46 -5.52 -22.01
C GLU A 13 -8.69 -5.21 -20.72
N THR A 14 -9.32 -5.57 -19.59
CA THR A 14 -8.67 -5.67 -18.29
C THR A 14 -7.56 -6.72 -18.37
N PRO A 15 -6.29 -6.38 -18.08
CA PRO A 15 -5.25 -7.40 -18.05
C PRO A 15 -5.49 -8.28 -16.82
N ARG A 16 -5.86 -9.55 -17.08
CA ARG A 16 -5.65 -10.64 -16.12
C ARG A 16 -4.15 -10.88 -16.04
N THR A 17 -3.45 -10.06 -15.25
CA THR A 17 -2.01 -10.22 -15.03
C THR A 17 -1.78 -11.36 -14.05
N TYR A 18 -1.08 -12.40 -14.50
CA TYR A 18 -0.59 -13.50 -13.68
C TYR A 18 0.41 -12.96 -12.63
N ILE A 19 -0.08 -12.70 -11.41
CA ILE A 19 0.71 -12.22 -10.25
C ILE A 19 1.63 -13.33 -9.67
N GLY A 20 1.46 -14.58 -10.09
CA GLY A 20 2.20 -15.73 -9.56
C GLY A 20 3.71 -15.76 -9.85
N SER A 21 4.17 -15.11 -10.92
CA SER A 21 5.58 -15.18 -11.37
C SER A 21 6.50 -14.12 -10.76
N LEU A 22 5.97 -13.01 -10.24
CA LEU A 22 6.80 -11.97 -9.60
C LEU A 22 7.30 -12.38 -8.20
N HIS A 23 6.52 -13.21 -7.50
CA HIS A 23 6.86 -13.72 -6.15
C HIS A 23 8.12 -14.58 -6.15
N VAL A 24 8.39 -15.29 -7.25
CA VAL A 24 9.56 -16.19 -7.36
C VAL A 24 10.87 -15.39 -7.53
N LEU A 25 10.81 -14.23 -8.18
CA LEU A 25 11.98 -13.37 -8.42
C LEU A 25 12.45 -12.65 -7.15
N ALA A 26 11.53 -12.14 -6.32
CA ALA A 26 11.87 -11.51 -5.05
C ALA A 26 12.47 -12.49 -4.03
N ILE A 27 11.97 -13.73 -3.98
CA ILE A 27 12.50 -14.80 -3.10
C ILE A 27 13.90 -15.22 -3.54
N SER A 28 14.18 -15.27 -4.85
CA SER A 28 15.50 -15.67 -5.36
C SER A 28 16.61 -14.66 -5.05
N LEU A 29 16.31 -13.35 -4.98
CA LEU A 29 17.28 -12.30 -4.64
C LEU A 29 17.63 -12.27 -3.14
N ILE A 30 16.66 -12.54 -2.27
CA ILE A 30 16.88 -12.63 -0.81
C ILE A 30 17.63 -13.93 -0.47
N ALA A 31 17.29 -15.05 -1.14
CA ALA A 31 18.02 -16.32 -0.98
C ALA A 31 19.48 -16.24 -1.49
N TRP A 32 19.75 -15.47 -2.56
CA TRP A 32 21.12 -15.20 -3.04
C TRP A 32 21.94 -14.35 -2.05
N ALA A 33 21.31 -13.41 -1.35
CA ALA A 33 21.98 -12.64 -0.30
C ALA A 33 22.39 -13.51 0.90
N CYS A 34 21.67 -14.61 1.16
CA CYS A 34 21.98 -15.56 2.23
C CYS A 34 22.96 -16.67 1.84
N LEU A 35 23.32 -16.82 0.55
CA LEU A 35 24.20 -17.89 0.06
C LEU A 35 25.62 -17.44 -0.33
N LEU A 36 25.96 -16.17 -0.13
CA LEU A 36 27.35 -15.71 -0.25
C LEU A 36 28.15 -16.20 0.96
N GLN A 37 28.90 -17.29 0.78
CA GLN A 37 29.94 -17.67 1.74
C GLN A 37 30.96 -16.51 1.85
N PRO A 38 31.23 -15.97 3.05
CA PRO A 38 32.25 -14.94 3.20
C PRO A 38 33.62 -15.60 3.08
N ALA A 39 34.34 -15.28 2.00
CA ALA A 39 35.76 -15.56 1.90
C ALA A 39 36.51 -14.73 2.95
N LEU A 40 37.01 -15.40 4.00
CA LEU A 40 38.11 -15.05 4.91
C LEU A 40 38.64 -13.60 4.89
N ALA A 41 37.79 -12.62 5.19
CA ALA A 41 38.20 -11.30 5.66
C ALA A 41 37.66 -11.14 7.08
N GLN A 42 38.53 -10.76 8.01
CA GLN A 42 38.12 -10.46 9.38
C GLN A 42 37.29 -9.17 9.33
N HIS A 43 35.97 -9.33 9.23
CA HIS A 43 35.04 -8.21 9.13
C HIS A 43 34.90 -7.59 10.52
N THR A 44 35.54 -6.46 10.78
CA THR A 44 35.19 -5.62 11.92
C THR A 44 34.02 -4.71 11.55
N ASP A 45 33.10 -4.48 12.49
CA ASP A 45 32.11 -3.43 12.37
C ASP A 45 32.82 -2.06 12.46
N PRO A 46 32.18 -0.96 12.06
CA PRO A 46 32.76 0.38 12.14
C PRO A 46 33.02 0.90 13.56
N LEU A 47 32.66 0.13 14.60
CA LEU A 47 32.99 0.37 15.99
C LEU A 47 34.22 -0.45 16.45
N GLY A 48 34.82 -1.24 15.55
CA GLY A 48 36.00 -2.05 15.78
C GLY A 48 35.70 -3.46 16.31
N ASN A 49 34.44 -3.88 16.38
CA ASN A 49 34.06 -5.21 16.88
C ASN A 49 34.14 -6.25 15.76
N PRO A 50 34.64 -7.47 15.99
CA PRO A 50 34.56 -8.53 14.99
C PRO A 50 33.08 -8.89 14.74
N VAL A 51 32.60 -8.67 13.52
CA VAL A 51 31.31 -9.17 13.04
C VAL A 51 31.42 -10.69 13.06
N PHE A 52 30.49 -11.37 13.73
CA PHE A 52 30.37 -12.84 13.91
C PHE A 52 31.08 -13.50 15.11
N ASP A 53 31.89 -12.78 15.89
CA ASP A 53 32.52 -13.34 17.12
C ASP A 53 31.60 -13.27 18.36
N LYS A 54 30.44 -12.60 18.27
CA LYS A 54 29.56 -12.28 19.42
C LYS A 54 30.26 -11.55 20.59
N SER A 55 31.49 -11.07 20.40
CA SER A 55 32.33 -10.43 21.42
C SER A 55 32.09 -8.93 21.59
N GLY A 56 31.08 -8.36 20.91
CA GLY A 56 30.67 -6.96 21.01
C GLY A 56 29.41 -6.74 21.84
N LYS A 57 29.18 -5.50 22.29
CA LYS A 57 27.92 -5.09 22.94
C LYS A 57 26.83 -4.93 21.87
N GLU A 58 25.69 -5.60 22.06
CA GLU A 58 24.51 -5.42 21.22
C GLU A 58 23.90 -4.03 21.46
N LEU A 59 23.89 -3.18 20.43
CA LEU A 59 23.35 -1.82 20.51
C LEU A 59 21.94 -1.68 19.92
N TYR A 60 21.55 -2.63 19.09
CA TYR A 60 20.27 -2.61 18.38
C TYR A 60 19.87 -4.03 17.97
N THR A 61 18.60 -4.36 18.19
CA THR A 61 18.04 -5.69 17.97
C THR A 61 16.76 -5.54 17.20
N LEU A 62 16.65 -6.19 16.04
CA LEU A 62 15.42 -6.37 15.28
C LEU A 62 15.31 -7.86 14.97
N GLN A 63 14.53 -8.58 15.77
CA GLN A 63 14.39 -10.03 15.69
C GLN A 63 12.92 -10.42 15.55
N ALA A 64 12.65 -11.42 14.71
CA ALA A 64 11.38 -12.14 14.67
C ALA A 64 11.65 -13.64 14.82
N ARG A 65 10.93 -14.30 15.73
CA ARG A 65 10.99 -15.73 15.99
C ARG A 65 9.65 -16.34 15.64
N PHE A 66 9.64 -17.19 14.63
CA PHE A 66 8.45 -17.90 14.21
C PHE A 66 8.40 -19.28 14.87
N GLY A 67 7.24 -19.66 15.42
CA GLY A 67 7.07 -20.92 16.13
C GLY A 67 5.71 -21.56 15.91
N VAL A 68 5.65 -22.88 16.12
CA VAL A 68 4.42 -23.71 15.95
C VAL A 68 3.48 -23.61 17.15
N LEU A 69 4.00 -23.22 18.33
CA LEU A 69 3.23 -23.04 19.58
C LEU A 69 3.27 -21.57 20.04
N GLY A 70 3.37 -20.65 19.07
CA GLY A 70 3.60 -19.23 19.30
C GLY A 70 4.99 -18.78 18.86
N GLY A 71 5.06 -17.53 18.43
CA GLY A 71 6.26 -16.81 18.09
C GLY A 71 6.17 -15.37 18.59
N ASP A 72 7.27 -14.65 18.51
CA ASP A 72 7.35 -13.26 18.96
C ASP A 72 8.29 -12.47 18.06
N SER A 73 8.23 -11.15 18.18
CA SER A 73 9.35 -10.29 17.80
C SER A 73 9.91 -9.58 19.00
N LEU A 74 11.21 -9.31 18.93
CA LEU A 74 11.94 -8.50 19.88
C LEU A 74 12.57 -7.34 19.12
N LEU A 75 12.28 -6.14 19.59
CA LEU A 75 13.00 -4.94 19.18
C LEU A 75 13.59 -4.28 20.41
N ARG A 76 14.85 -3.87 20.31
CA ARG A 76 15.56 -3.19 21.38
C ARG A 76 16.53 -2.20 20.77
N ARG A 77 16.68 -1.04 21.42
CA ARG A 77 17.75 -0.10 21.14
C ARG A 77 18.42 0.30 22.45
N ASP A 78 19.73 0.17 22.51
CA ASP A 78 20.53 0.60 23.65
C ASP A 78 20.78 2.13 23.59
N SER A 79 20.80 2.81 24.73
CA SER A 79 21.08 4.25 24.78
C SER A 79 22.48 4.62 24.27
N GLU A 80 23.43 3.68 24.27
CA GLU A 80 24.74 3.88 23.64
C GLU A 80 24.67 3.91 22.11
N PHE A 81 23.62 3.37 21.49
CA PHE A 81 23.44 3.44 20.03
C PHE A 81 23.51 4.90 19.57
N ARG A 82 22.71 5.79 20.17
CA ARG A 82 22.72 7.22 19.83
C ARG A 82 24.06 7.90 20.13
N LYS A 83 24.72 7.54 21.21
CA LYS A 83 26.05 8.08 21.54
C LYS A 83 27.06 7.73 20.44
N LYS A 84 27.01 6.49 19.94
CA LYS A 84 27.91 5.97 18.89
C LYS A 84 27.57 6.51 17.50
N THR A 85 26.32 6.89 17.25
CA THR A 85 25.86 7.44 15.96
C THR A 85 25.82 8.98 15.92
N SER A 86 26.45 9.67 16.87
CA SER A 86 26.42 11.14 16.97
C SER A 86 24.99 11.69 17.03
N ASN A 87 24.18 11.11 17.91
CA ASN A 87 22.76 11.41 18.15
C ASN A 87 21.80 11.04 17.00
N ARG A 88 22.27 10.30 15.98
CA ARG A 88 21.39 9.83 14.89
C ARG A 88 20.60 8.59 15.30
N ASN A 89 19.43 8.42 14.69
CA ASN A 89 18.53 7.28 14.95
C ASN A 89 18.84 6.03 14.12
N PHE A 90 19.86 6.10 13.27
CA PHE A 90 20.30 5.01 12.41
C PHE A 90 21.81 5.03 12.25
N PHE A 91 22.34 3.91 11.79
CA PHE A 91 23.74 3.73 11.45
C PHE A 91 23.87 3.15 10.05
N THR A 92 24.91 3.53 9.29
CA THR A 92 25.15 2.98 7.94
C THR A 92 26.54 2.36 7.85
N PHE A 93 26.58 1.08 7.51
CA PHE A 93 27.77 0.30 7.21
C PHE A 93 28.07 0.43 5.72
N ASN A 94 29.26 0.92 5.37
CA ASN A 94 29.76 0.83 3.99
C ASN A 94 30.57 -0.46 3.87
N ILE A 95 30.14 -1.36 2.99
CA ILE A 95 30.84 -2.62 2.72
C ILE A 95 31.59 -2.43 1.39
N PRO A 96 32.94 -2.41 1.39
CA PRO A 96 33.72 -2.17 0.19
C PRO A 96 33.56 -3.31 -0.82
N GLY A 97 33.45 -2.95 -2.11
CA GLY A 97 33.43 -3.88 -3.24
C GLY A 97 34.14 -3.26 -4.45
N GLU A 98 34.76 -4.09 -5.30
CA GLU A 98 35.65 -3.61 -6.38
C GLU A 98 34.95 -2.80 -7.47
N ASN A 99 33.64 -3.00 -7.68
CA ASN A 99 32.84 -2.27 -8.68
C ASN A 99 31.40 -1.98 -8.24
N VAL A 100 31.09 -2.29 -6.98
CA VAL A 100 29.77 -2.20 -6.38
C VAL A 100 29.94 -1.60 -4.99
N LEU A 101 29.15 -0.58 -4.67
CA LEU A 101 29.09 -0.02 -3.33
C LEU A 101 27.89 -0.62 -2.61
N HIS A 102 28.15 -1.34 -1.53
CA HIS A 102 27.13 -1.86 -0.64
C HIS A 102 27.00 -0.94 0.58
N GLN A 103 25.79 -0.52 0.90
CA GLN A 103 25.49 0.23 2.12
C GLN A 103 24.36 -0.45 2.88
N LEU A 104 24.62 -0.88 4.10
CA LEU A 104 23.59 -1.41 5.01
C LEU A 104 23.25 -0.32 6.03
N THR A 105 22.01 0.14 6.08
CA THR A 105 21.52 1.07 7.09
C THR A 105 20.65 0.31 8.08
N VAL A 106 20.88 0.45 9.39
CA VAL A 106 20.05 -0.15 10.44
C VAL A 106 19.64 0.92 11.44
N GLY A 107 18.40 0.83 11.91
CA GLY A 107 17.82 1.73 12.90
C GLY A 107 16.52 2.31 12.38
N ASN A 108 16.21 3.51 12.84
CA ASN A 108 15.00 4.21 12.45
C ASN A 108 15.35 5.37 11.52
N PHE A 109 14.82 5.32 10.31
CA PHE A 109 15.09 6.30 9.25
C PHE A 109 13.90 6.37 8.28
N PRO A 110 13.64 7.54 7.66
CA PRO A 110 12.63 7.64 6.64
C PRO A 110 13.06 6.86 5.39
N THR A 111 12.11 6.15 4.78
CA THR A 111 12.33 5.48 3.49
C THR A 111 11.51 6.14 2.39
N LYS A 112 12.16 6.50 1.27
CA LYS A 112 11.50 7.04 0.09
C LYS A 112 11.92 6.28 -1.15
N PHE A 113 10.94 5.73 -1.85
CA PHE A 113 11.08 5.15 -3.18
C PHE A 113 10.53 6.07 -4.27
N SER A 114 9.30 6.57 -4.15
CA SER A 114 8.70 7.50 -5.13
C SER A 114 7.53 8.25 -4.50
N SER A 115 6.90 9.17 -5.23
CA SER A 115 5.85 10.02 -4.68
C SER A 115 4.56 9.25 -4.41
N PHE A 116 4.19 8.29 -5.28
CA PHE A 116 2.96 7.51 -5.09
C PHE A 116 3.14 6.14 -4.42
N THR A 117 4.36 5.65 -4.20
CA THR A 117 4.54 4.28 -3.67
C THR A 117 5.02 4.19 -2.24
N LEU A 118 6.08 4.91 -1.88
CA LEU A 118 6.62 5.00 -0.52
C LEU A 118 7.46 6.28 -0.42
N ASN A 119 7.08 7.13 0.52
CA ASN A 119 7.61 8.44 0.80
C ASN A 119 7.50 8.72 2.31
N LYS A 120 8.60 8.45 3.01
CA LYS A 120 8.91 8.82 4.40
C LYS A 120 8.21 8.06 5.54
N GLU A 121 7.84 6.80 5.35
CA GLU A 121 7.45 6.03 6.53
C GLU A 121 8.70 5.79 7.41
N LEU A 122 8.59 6.14 8.69
CA LEU A 122 9.67 6.11 9.68
C LEU A 122 9.43 4.97 10.65
N PHE A 123 10.23 3.93 10.51
CA PHE A 123 10.09 2.72 11.31
C PHE A 123 11.45 2.07 11.55
N ASP A 124 11.48 1.15 12.50
CA ASP A 124 12.68 0.39 12.82
C ASP A 124 12.96 -0.63 11.70
N ALA A 125 14.04 -0.39 10.97
CA ALA A 125 14.30 -1.03 9.69
C ALA A 125 15.77 -1.40 9.49
N ALA A 126 15.97 -2.35 8.59
CA ALA A 126 17.24 -2.60 7.93
C ALA A 126 17.07 -2.34 6.42
N ARG A 127 17.91 -1.48 5.84
CA ARG A 127 17.93 -1.17 4.40
C ARG A 127 19.28 -1.52 3.81
N TRP A 128 19.28 -2.18 2.67
CA TRP A 128 20.47 -2.48 1.89
C TRP A 128 20.42 -1.77 0.54
N ASN A 129 21.41 -0.93 0.28
CA ASN A 129 21.63 -0.29 -1.01
C ASN A 129 22.82 -0.95 -1.72
N ILE A 130 22.62 -1.27 -2.97
CA ILE A 130 23.63 -1.79 -3.90
C ILE A 130 23.71 -0.80 -5.04
N THR A 131 24.81 -0.05 -5.13
CA THR A 131 25.04 0.91 -6.21
C THR A 131 26.11 0.37 -7.13
N VAL A 132 25.85 0.43 -8.44
CA VAL A 132 26.80 0.04 -9.50
C VAL A 132 27.18 1.32 -10.26
N PRO A 133 28.24 2.04 -9.84
CA PRO A 133 28.51 3.39 -10.36
C PRO A 133 28.70 3.44 -11.87
N LYS A 134 29.42 2.45 -12.43
CA LYS A 134 29.67 2.35 -13.88
C LYS A 134 28.40 2.16 -14.72
N ALA A 135 27.39 1.49 -14.17
CA ALA A 135 26.13 1.24 -14.85
C ALA A 135 25.07 2.32 -14.56
N GLY A 136 25.39 3.31 -13.72
CA GLY A 136 24.41 4.32 -13.28
C GLY A 136 23.21 3.72 -12.55
N GLY A 137 23.34 2.51 -12.01
CA GLY A 137 22.25 1.73 -11.43
C GLY A 137 22.33 1.64 -9.91
N ARG A 138 21.16 1.59 -9.26
CA ARG A 138 21.05 1.35 -7.81
C ARG A 138 19.86 0.44 -7.52
N VAL A 139 20.07 -0.51 -6.61
CA VAL A 139 19.01 -1.34 -6.03
C VAL A 139 18.98 -1.09 -4.53
N SER A 140 17.80 -0.80 -4.00
CA SER A 140 17.54 -0.56 -2.59
C SER A 140 16.50 -1.55 -2.11
N ALA A 141 16.83 -2.33 -1.09
CA ALA A 141 15.88 -3.21 -0.41
C ALA A 141 15.75 -2.79 1.05
N PHE A 142 14.59 -2.96 1.65
CA PHE A 142 14.44 -2.82 3.10
C PHE A 142 13.44 -3.82 3.67
N VAL A 143 13.58 -4.06 4.96
CA VAL A 143 12.58 -4.71 5.80
C VAL A 143 12.53 -3.98 7.13
N GLY A 144 11.34 -3.80 7.68
CA GLY A 144 11.19 -3.19 8.99
C GLY A 144 9.85 -3.48 9.64
N ARG A 145 9.81 -3.29 10.95
CA ARG A 145 8.62 -3.45 11.76
C ARG A 145 7.92 -2.10 11.85
N VAL A 146 6.63 -2.04 11.49
CA VAL A 146 5.85 -0.79 11.41
C VAL A 146 5.13 -0.50 12.73
N THR A 147 4.75 -1.52 13.49
CA THR A 147 4.10 -1.39 14.79
C THR A 147 5.04 -1.68 15.96
N ASN A 148 4.67 -1.20 17.16
CA ASN A 148 5.43 -1.43 18.40
C ASN A 148 6.90 -0.99 18.28
N ASN A 149 7.19 0.17 17.70
CA ASN A 149 8.56 0.60 17.39
C ASN A 149 9.35 1.09 18.62
N THR A 150 10.66 1.31 18.46
CA THR A 150 11.53 1.93 19.48
C THR A 150 11.27 3.42 19.66
N PHE A 151 10.13 3.91 19.19
CA PHE A 151 9.71 5.30 19.31
C PHE A 151 8.24 5.35 19.70
N ALA A 152 7.93 6.11 20.74
CA ALA A 152 6.56 6.41 21.11
C ALA A 152 6.13 7.73 20.47
N LEU A 153 4.97 7.71 19.81
CA LEU A 153 4.22 8.90 19.44
C LEU A 153 3.40 9.30 20.68
N SER A 154 3.70 10.46 21.26
CA SER A 154 2.99 10.99 22.43
C SER A 154 2.77 12.48 22.24
N GLY A 155 1.63 12.86 21.67
CA GLY A 155 1.39 14.22 21.17
C GLY A 155 2.41 14.58 20.08
N ASP A 156 2.82 15.85 20.02
CA ASP A 156 3.70 16.40 18.98
C ASP A 156 5.20 16.04 19.17
N ARG A 157 5.52 14.97 19.92
CA ARG A 157 6.91 14.58 20.21
C ARG A 157 7.13 13.09 20.06
N VAL A 158 8.04 12.73 19.15
CA VAL A 158 8.65 11.41 19.05
C VAL A 158 9.69 11.27 20.15
N LYS A 159 9.45 10.35 21.10
CA LYS A 159 10.44 10.02 22.12
C LYS A 159 11.06 8.65 21.84
N PRO A 160 12.40 8.56 21.74
CA PRO A 160 13.06 7.28 21.64
C PRO A 160 12.80 6.45 22.92
N ILE A 161 12.40 5.20 22.72
CA ILE A 161 12.38 4.15 23.73
C ILE A 161 13.74 3.47 23.65
N GLU A 162 14.52 3.60 24.71
CA GLU A 162 15.88 3.06 24.84
C GLU A 162 15.95 2.13 26.05
N ASP A 163 16.89 1.18 26.02
CA ASP A 163 17.20 0.25 27.10
C ASP A 163 16.01 -0.61 27.56
N LYS A 164 15.03 -0.79 26.68
CA LYS A 164 13.81 -1.58 26.94
C LYS A 164 13.55 -2.55 25.79
N ASP A 165 13.21 -3.78 26.15
CA ASP A 165 12.76 -4.79 25.21
C ASP A 165 11.29 -4.53 24.84
N ILE A 166 11.02 -4.45 23.53
CA ILE A 166 9.68 -4.29 22.98
C ILE A 166 9.30 -5.59 22.28
N VAL A 167 8.66 -6.45 23.08
CA VAL A 167 8.19 -7.77 22.65
C VAL A 167 6.76 -7.67 22.15
N SER A 168 6.47 -8.29 21.02
CA SER A 168 5.12 -8.34 20.44
C SER A 168 4.82 -9.71 19.84
N GLY A 169 3.60 -10.19 20.06
CA GLY A 169 3.08 -11.43 19.48
C GLY A 169 2.40 -11.24 18.13
N SER A 170 2.24 -9.99 17.66
CA SER A 170 1.74 -9.71 16.31
C SER A 170 2.04 -8.28 15.88
N ASP A 171 2.46 -8.11 14.63
CA ASP A 171 2.86 -6.80 14.10
C ASP A 171 2.55 -6.64 12.62
N TRP A 172 2.48 -5.39 12.19
CA TRP A 172 2.66 -5.04 10.79
C TRP A 172 4.14 -4.93 10.47
N PHE A 173 4.58 -5.60 9.41
CA PHE A 173 5.89 -5.41 8.80
C PHE A 173 5.74 -4.75 7.45
N MET A 174 6.80 -4.09 7.02
CA MET A 174 6.94 -3.64 5.64
C MET A 174 8.25 -4.15 5.06
N ALA A 175 8.18 -4.60 3.81
CA ALA A 175 9.34 -4.92 2.99
C ALA A 175 9.21 -4.24 1.63
N GLY A 176 10.32 -3.77 1.09
CA GLY A 176 10.30 -3.10 -0.20
C GLY A 176 11.58 -3.26 -0.98
N LEU A 177 11.45 -3.13 -2.30
CA LEU A 177 12.52 -3.13 -3.28
C LEU A 177 12.32 -1.93 -4.24
N ARG A 178 13.40 -1.19 -4.50
CA ARG A 178 13.49 -0.20 -5.57
C ARG A 178 14.70 -0.52 -6.44
N ALA A 179 14.51 -0.53 -7.75
CA ALA A 179 15.57 -0.58 -8.74
C ALA A 179 15.51 0.70 -9.58
N GLU A 180 16.64 1.35 -9.80
CA GLU A 180 16.73 2.54 -10.62
C GLU A 180 17.95 2.49 -11.53
N ALA A 181 17.80 3.05 -12.73
CA ALA A 181 18.85 3.13 -13.72
C ALA A 181 18.87 4.52 -14.34
N ASN A 182 20.05 5.13 -14.37
CA ASN A 182 20.32 6.31 -15.18
C ASN A 182 20.90 5.85 -16.52
N LEU A 183 20.11 5.97 -17.59
CA LEU A 183 20.51 5.51 -18.92
C LEU A 183 21.53 6.45 -19.60
N GLY A 184 21.87 7.58 -18.98
CA GLY A 184 22.89 8.50 -19.47
C GLY A 184 22.38 9.29 -20.68
N ALA A 185 23.19 9.36 -21.74
CA ALA A 185 22.85 10.09 -22.95
C ALA A 185 23.38 9.36 -24.19
N HIS A 186 22.64 9.43 -25.30
CA HIS A 186 22.98 8.78 -26.55
C HIS A 186 23.24 9.81 -27.65
N GLY A 187 24.39 9.69 -28.31
CA GLY A 187 24.73 10.49 -29.47
C GLY A 187 23.98 9.98 -30.71
N VAL A 188 23.24 10.87 -31.37
CA VAL A 188 22.53 10.57 -32.61
C VAL A 188 23.15 11.37 -33.73
N ARG A 189 23.54 10.68 -34.81
CA ARG A 189 24.09 11.28 -36.03
C ARG A 189 23.14 11.03 -37.20
N LEU A 190 22.57 12.11 -37.76
CA LEU A 190 21.70 12.05 -38.93
C LEU A 190 22.44 12.60 -40.16
N GLY A 191 23.05 11.69 -40.93
CA GLY A 191 23.75 12.03 -42.17
C GLY A 191 24.94 12.99 -41.95
N ALA A 192 24.95 14.11 -42.67
CA ALA A 192 26.00 15.13 -42.59
C ALA A 192 25.80 16.14 -41.44
N LEU A 193 24.72 16.02 -40.65
CA LEU A 193 24.49 16.90 -39.51
C LEU A 193 25.49 16.61 -38.37
N PRO A 194 25.84 17.62 -37.56
CA PRO A 194 26.58 17.41 -36.31
C PRO A 194 25.88 16.39 -35.42
N GLU A 195 26.66 15.57 -34.73
CA GLU A 195 26.14 14.68 -33.69
C GLU A 195 25.46 15.50 -32.60
N PHE A 196 24.22 15.13 -32.25
CA PHE A 196 23.51 15.73 -31.13
C PHE A 196 23.23 14.67 -30.07
N THR A 197 23.40 15.05 -28.81
CA THR A 197 23.23 14.16 -27.67
C THR A 197 21.80 14.23 -27.16
N VAL A 198 21.14 13.08 -27.10
CA VAL A 198 19.81 12.93 -26.49
C VAL A 198 19.99 12.34 -25.08
N PRO A 199 19.64 13.06 -24.01
CA PRO A 199 19.62 12.46 -22.67
C PRO A 199 18.56 11.37 -22.63
N LEU A 200 18.95 10.20 -22.15
CA LEU A 200 18.05 9.07 -21.94
C LEU A 200 17.37 9.21 -20.57
N PRO A 201 16.16 8.66 -20.40
CA PRO A 201 15.43 8.79 -19.15
C PRO A 201 16.16 8.07 -18.00
N ARG A 202 16.08 8.65 -16.80
CA ARG A 202 16.21 7.88 -15.57
C ARG A 202 14.90 7.14 -15.35
N VAL A 203 14.99 5.86 -15.07
CA VAL A 203 13.83 5.00 -14.80
C VAL A 203 13.94 4.37 -13.43
N GLY A 204 12.80 4.24 -12.76
CA GLY A 204 12.66 3.57 -11.49
C GLY A 204 11.53 2.55 -11.53
N PHE A 205 11.76 1.41 -10.89
CA PHE A 205 10.74 0.43 -10.55
C PHE A 205 10.77 0.23 -9.04
N ASN A 206 9.59 0.13 -8.43
CA ASN A 206 9.49 -0.10 -7.01
C ASN A 206 8.32 -1.04 -6.68
N TYR A 207 8.49 -1.78 -5.59
CA TYR A 207 7.49 -2.64 -4.99
C TYR A 207 7.63 -2.54 -3.48
N VAL A 208 6.53 -2.29 -2.78
CA VAL A 208 6.50 -2.24 -1.33
C VAL A 208 5.29 -3.03 -0.87
N ASN A 209 5.48 -3.87 0.14
CA ASN A 209 4.41 -4.66 0.73
C ASN A 209 4.43 -4.49 2.25
N ARG A 210 3.28 -4.14 2.81
CA ARG A 210 3.00 -4.13 4.23
C ARG A 210 2.05 -5.27 4.56
N PHE A 211 2.39 -6.08 5.55
CA PHE A 211 1.65 -7.30 5.87
C PHE A 211 1.60 -7.53 7.38
N PHE A 212 0.50 -8.11 7.83
CA PHE A 212 0.29 -8.44 9.23
C PHE A 212 0.77 -9.86 9.55
N THR A 213 1.57 -10.02 10.60
CA THR A 213 2.04 -11.33 11.07
C THR A 213 1.74 -11.52 12.55
N ASN A 214 1.49 -12.76 12.95
CA ASN A 214 1.35 -13.18 14.35
C ASN A 214 2.44 -14.19 14.77
N TYR A 215 3.50 -14.31 13.97
CA TYR A 215 4.65 -15.19 14.18
C TYR A 215 4.32 -16.69 14.36
N ASP A 216 3.09 -17.09 14.06
CA ASP A 216 2.59 -18.45 14.18
C ASP A 216 2.75 -19.20 12.85
N LEU A 217 3.67 -20.17 12.83
CA LEU A 217 3.94 -20.98 11.63
C LEU A 217 2.80 -21.91 11.26
N THR A 218 1.86 -22.19 12.16
CA THR A 218 0.66 -22.97 11.81
C THR A 218 -0.30 -22.18 10.91
N ARG A 219 -0.12 -20.85 10.85
CA ARG A 219 -1.01 -19.93 10.14
C ARG A 219 -0.40 -19.32 8.88
N THR A 220 0.84 -19.64 8.51
CA THR A 220 1.41 -19.14 7.26
C THR A 220 2.47 -20.05 6.66
N ASN A 221 2.37 -20.26 5.34
CA ASN A 221 3.40 -20.91 4.52
C ASN A 221 4.36 -19.88 3.88
N ASN A 222 4.12 -18.58 4.06
CA ASN A 222 4.93 -17.50 3.50
C ASN A 222 5.09 -16.38 4.53
N PRO A 223 6.31 -16.08 5.02
CA PRO A 223 6.53 -15.06 6.04
C PRO A 223 6.23 -13.63 5.58
N PHE A 224 6.05 -13.39 4.27
CA PHE A 224 5.66 -12.11 3.68
C PHE A 224 4.18 -12.05 3.29
N ARG A 225 3.38 -13.03 3.74
CA ARG A 225 1.94 -13.06 3.49
C ARG A 225 1.21 -12.77 4.79
N GLY A 226 0.29 -11.81 4.73
CA GLY A 226 -0.50 -11.41 5.87
C GLY A 226 -1.44 -12.51 6.38
N VAL A 227 -1.68 -12.54 7.68
CA VAL A 227 -2.65 -13.44 8.33
C VAL A 227 -3.76 -12.64 9.00
N THR A 228 -4.90 -13.29 9.27
CA THR A 228 -5.97 -12.74 10.10
C THR A 228 -5.88 -13.28 11.53
N ILE A 229 -6.22 -12.44 12.51
CA ILE A 229 -6.31 -12.80 13.94
C ILE A 229 -7.67 -12.46 14.56
N ALA A 230 -8.53 -11.76 13.82
CA ALA A 230 -9.87 -11.44 14.30
C ALA A 230 -10.74 -12.70 14.31
N ASN A 231 -11.75 -12.70 15.17
CA ASN A 231 -12.79 -13.72 15.12
C ASN A 231 -13.83 -13.33 14.07
N PRO A 232 -14.38 -14.30 13.33
CA PRO A 232 -15.54 -14.07 12.48
C PRO A 232 -16.71 -13.39 13.18
N PRO A 233 -17.24 -12.28 12.61
CA PRO A 233 -18.36 -11.58 13.23
C PRO A 233 -19.66 -12.38 13.04
N PRO A 234 -20.60 -12.30 14.00
CA PRO A 234 -21.92 -12.93 13.86
C PRO A 234 -22.84 -12.16 12.90
N GLU A 235 -22.55 -10.89 12.63
CA GLU A 235 -23.40 -10.00 11.84
C GLU A 235 -22.55 -9.02 11.03
N LEU A 236 -23.10 -8.57 9.90
CA LEU A 236 -22.54 -7.50 9.08
C LEU A 236 -23.59 -6.41 8.85
N TYR A 237 -23.13 -5.17 8.83
CA TYR A 237 -23.96 -3.98 8.69
C TYR A 237 -23.52 -3.19 7.46
N LEU A 238 -24.42 -2.98 6.51
CA LEU A 238 -24.17 -2.23 5.29
C LEU A 238 -24.95 -0.92 5.33
N ARG A 239 -24.25 0.20 5.50
CA ARG A 239 -24.83 1.53 5.58
C ARG A 239 -24.74 2.24 4.23
N PHE A 240 -25.78 3.00 3.94
CA PHE A 240 -25.90 3.86 2.77
C PHE A 240 -26.14 5.29 3.22
N SER A 241 -25.42 6.21 2.60
CA SER A 241 -25.48 7.65 2.84
C SER A 241 -25.17 8.42 1.57
N ASP A 242 -25.34 9.73 1.63
CA ASP A 242 -24.87 10.66 0.61
C ASP A 242 -23.34 10.82 0.71
N ALA A 243 -22.61 10.75 -0.41
CA ALA A 243 -21.17 11.00 -0.41
C ALA A 243 -20.84 12.50 -0.38
N SER A 244 -21.78 13.37 -0.77
CA SER A 244 -21.65 14.83 -0.71
C SER A 244 -22.90 15.44 -0.03
N PRO A 245 -23.08 15.25 1.29
CA PRO A 245 -24.33 15.57 2.01
C PRO A 245 -24.72 17.06 1.97
N GLU A 246 -23.81 17.95 1.59
CA GLU A 246 -24.09 19.37 1.33
C GLU A 246 -24.89 19.60 0.03
N ASN A 247 -25.08 18.57 -0.79
CA ASN A 247 -25.78 18.62 -2.05
C ASN A 247 -26.91 17.58 -2.10
N PRO A 248 -28.02 17.84 -2.83
CA PRO A 248 -29.04 16.82 -3.02
C PRO A 248 -28.56 15.76 -4.02
N GLY A 249 -29.11 14.56 -3.92
CA GLY A 249 -28.83 13.44 -4.82
C GLY A 249 -28.02 12.31 -4.20
N GLY A 250 -28.16 12.05 -2.89
CA GLY A 250 -27.47 10.93 -2.23
C GLY A 250 -27.84 9.53 -2.73
N ALA A 251 -27.36 8.50 -2.02
CA ALA A 251 -27.45 7.11 -2.46
C ALA A 251 -28.88 6.67 -2.82
N LYS A 252 -29.06 6.10 -4.03
CA LYS A 252 -30.28 5.41 -4.45
C LYS A 252 -30.02 3.93 -4.71
N VAL A 253 -30.56 3.08 -3.84
CA VAL A 253 -30.31 1.64 -3.81
C VAL A 253 -31.51 0.88 -4.35
N PHE A 254 -31.26 0.05 -5.36
CA PHE A 254 -32.28 -0.77 -6.02
C PHE A 254 -32.28 -2.21 -5.52
N ARG A 255 -31.09 -2.78 -5.27
CA ARG A 255 -30.96 -4.18 -4.85
C ARG A 255 -29.66 -4.44 -4.11
N VAL A 256 -29.70 -5.26 -3.07
CA VAL A 256 -28.52 -5.78 -2.38
C VAL A 256 -28.62 -7.30 -2.31
N ARG A 257 -27.62 -7.98 -2.84
CA ARG A 257 -27.48 -9.44 -2.74
C ARG A 257 -26.25 -9.78 -1.89
N VAL A 258 -26.41 -10.72 -0.97
CA VAL A 258 -25.30 -11.21 -0.13
C VAL A 258 -25.14 -12.69 -0.38
N PHE A 259 -23.91 -13.05 -0.75
CA PHE A 259 -23.51 -14.42 -0.99
C PHE A 259 -22.60 -14.87 0.15
N VAL A 260 -22.92 -16.00 0.78
CA VAL A 260 -22.08 -16.67 1.77
C VAL A 260 -21.57 -17.95 1.12
N ASP A 261 -20.26 -18.11 0.99
CA ASP A 261 -19.64 -19.24 0.28
C ASP A 261 -20.24 -19.47 -1.12
N ASP A 262 -20.40 -18.36 -1.86
CA ASP A 262 -21.00 -18.28 -3.19
C ASP A 262 -22.49 -18.70 -3.27
N VAL A 263 -23.15 -19.01 -2.14
CA VAL A 263 -24.59 -19.25 -2.03
C VAL A 263 -25.32 -17.94 -1.74
N LEU A 264 -26.37 -17.64 -2.50
CA LEU A 264 -27.20 -16.45 -2.27
C LEU A 264 -28.03 -16.63 -1.00
N GLU A 265 -27.68 -15.92 0.07
CA GLU A 265 -28.38 -15.96 1.36
C GLU A 265 -29.37 -14.81 1.53
N TYR A 266 -29.03 -13.63 1.01
CA TYR A 266 -29.90 -12.46 1.10
C TYR A 266 -30.10 -11.84 -0.27
N ASP A 267 -31.34 -11.45 -0.56
CA ASP A 267 -31.74 -10.77 -1.79
C ASP A 267 -32.78 -9.69 -1.46
N ILE A 268 -32.27 -8.48 -1.23
CA ILE A 268 -33.05 -7.35 -0.73
C ILE A 268 -33.33 -6.40 -1.88
N SER A 269 -34.62 -6.15 -2.14
CA SER A 269 -35.05 -5.10 -3.07
C SER A 269 -35.23 -3.79 -2.31
N GLY A 270 -34.57 -2.73 -2.78
CA GLY A 270 -34.70 -1.40 -2.19
C GLY A 270 -36.14 -0.93 -2.15
N GLY A 271 -36.60 -0.45 -1.01
CA GLY A 271 -37.98 -0.02 -0.79
C GLY A 271 -38.98 -1.16 -0.53
N ARG A 272 -38.54 -2.43 -0.58
CA ARG A 272 -39.32 -3.64 -0.25
C ARG A 272 -38.52 -4.56 0.68
N GLU A 273 -37.91 -4.00 1.71
CA GLU A 273 -37.09 -4.75 2.65
C GLU A 273 -37.91 -5.74 3.49
N LEU A 274 -37.33 -6.91 3.74
CA LEU A 274 -37.89 -7.88 4.67
C LEU A 274 -37.85 -7.34 6.11
N PRO A 275 -38.84 -7.67 6.96
CA PRO A 275 -38.81 -7.32 8.37
C PRO A 275 -37.51 -7.78 9.06
N GLY A 276 -36.89 -6.89 9.84
CA GLY A 276 -35.69 -7.19 10.64
C GLY A 276 -34.34 -6.99 9.94
N VAL A 277 -34.33 -6.73 8.62
CA VAL A 277 -33.11 -6.42 7.84
C VAL A 277 -32.76 -4.93 7.88
N LEU A 278 -33.75 -4.06 7.66
CA LEU A 278 -33.54 -2.61 7.68
C LEU A 278 -33.47 -2.08 9.11
N LEU A 279 -32.34 -1.45 9.43
CA LEU A 279 -32.10 -0.70 10.65
C LEU A 279 -32.04 0.80 10.35
N PHE A 280 -32.49 1.60 11.32
CA PHE A 280 -32.33 3.06 11.34
C PHE A 280 -32.59 3.75 9.99
N PRO A 281 -33.82 3.72 9.43
CA PRO A 281 -34.15 4.43 8.20
C PRO A 281 -34.24 5.95 8.42
N ASN A 282 -33.16 6.57 8.89
CA ASN A 282 -33.13 7.97 9.26
C ASN A 282 -33.13 8.84 8.00
N ALA A 283 -34.23 9.56 7.77
CA ALA A 283 -34.45 10.38 6.58
C ALA A 283 -34.36 9.62 5.24
N SER A 284 -34.42 8.28 5.25
CA SER A 284 -34.51 7.50 4.01
C SER A 284 -35.93 7.46 3.45
N MET A 285 -36.04 7.50 2.13
CA MET A 285 -37.29 7.48 1.37
C MET A 285 -37.39 6.19 0.55
N ARG A 286 -38.60 5.82 0.12
CA ARG A 286 -38.84 4.65 -0.73
C ARG A 286 -39.96 4.91 -1.74
N ASP A 287 -39.84 4.33 -2.93
CA ASP A 287 -40.83 4.38 -4.02
C ASP A 287 -41.35 2.97 -4.40
N GLY A 288 -40.91 1.95 -3.65
CA GLY A 288 -41.26 0.55 -3.91
C GLY A 288 -40.40 -0.12 -4.99
N ASN A 289 -39.51 0.59 -5.68
CA ASN A 289 -38.50 0.02 -6.57
C ASN A 289 -37.07 0.28 -6.08
N SER A 290 -36.91 1.27 -5.21
CA SER A 290 -35.67 1.68 -4.61
C SER A 290 -35.90 2.26 -3.21
N ARG A 291 -34.81 2.31 -2.45
CA ARG A 291 -34.67 3.13 -1.25
C ARG A 291 -33.58 4.15 -1.50
N TRP A 292 -33.80 5.40 -1.16
CA TRP A 292 -32.77 6.43 -1.28
C TRP A 292 -32.70 7.28 -0.03
N VAL A 293 -31.59 7.98 0.07
CA VAL A 293 -31.31 8.92 1.15
C VAL A 293 -30.58 10.13 0.58
N ASP A 294 -30.71 11.26 1.27
CA ASP A 294 -30.18 12.54 0.82
C ASP A 294 -29.64 13.32 2.01
N GLY A 295 -28.63 14.17 1.76
CA GLY A 295 -27.98 14.95 2.81
C GLY A 295 -27.40 14.08 3.93
N GLU A 296 -27.55 14.52 5.18
CA GLU A 296 -27.04 13.81 6.38
C GLU A 296 -27.83 12.53 6.74
N GLY A 297 -28.81 12.14 5.92
CA GLY A 297 -29.61 10.94 6.16
C GLY A 297 -28.79 9.66 5.96
N THR A 298 -29.17 8.60 6.67
CA THR A 298 -28.58 7.27 6.48
C THR A 298 -29.61 6.16 6.62
N PHE A 299 -29.32 4.99 6.05
CA PHE A 299 -30.01 3.75 6.41
C PHE A 299 -29.05 2.56 6.36
N THR A 300 -29.33 1.54 7.16
CA THR A 300 -28.43 0.38 7.30
C THR A 300 -29.19 -0.93 7.10
N TYR A 301 -28.59 -1.86 6.37
CA TYR A 301 -29.03 -3.26 6.32
C TYR A 301 -28.17 -4.11 7.24
N ARG A 302 -28.79 -4.99 8.02
CA ARG A 302 -28.13 -5.98 8.87
C ARG A 302 -28.29 -7.37 8.29
N PHE A 303 -27.19 -8.11 8.24
CA PHE A 303 -27.10 -9.48 7.75
C PHE A 303 -26.53 -10.38 8.84
N PHE A 304 -27.28 -11.41 9.25
CA PHE A 304 -26.80 -12.42 10.19
C PHE A 304 -25.96 -13.47 9.46
N LEU A 305 -24.86 -13.89 10.07
CA LEU A 305 -24.00 -14.96 9.61
C LEU A 305 -24.18 -16.17 10.53
N PHE A 306 -24.82 -17.22 10.02
CA PHE A 306 -24.98 -18.47 10.76
C PHE A 306 -23.67 -19.25 10.74
N SER A 307 -23.24 -19.75 11.90
CA SER A 307 -21.96 -20.47 12.05
C SER A 307 -20.78 -19.74 11.39
N PRO A 308 -20.45 -18.49 11.79
CA PRO A 308 -19.45 -17.69 11.09
C PRO A 308 -18.04 -18.31 11.14
N GLN A 309 -17.79 -19.26 12.05
CA GLN A 309 -16.55 -20.03 12.11
C GLN A 309 -16.42 -21.10 11.00
N GLU A 310 -17.48 -21.34 10.23
CA GLU A 310 -17.53 -22.34 9.15
C GLU A 310 -17.62 -21.69 7.76
N ILE A 311 -17.80 -20.37 7.70
CA ILE A 311 -17.91 -19.59 6.46
C ILE A 311 -16.52 -19.27 5.93
N ASN A 312 -16.28 -19.43 4.62
CA ASN A 312 -15.01 -19.05 4.00
C ASN A 312 -15.06 -17.64 3.38
N SER A 313 -16.23 -17.13 3.00
CA SER A 313 -16.37 -15.87 2.29
C SER A 313 -17.76 -15.25 2.43
N VAL A 314 -17.82 -13.93 2.44
CA VAL A 314 -19.06 -13.17 2.29
C VAL A 314 -18.87 -12.11 1.20
N ARG A 315 -19.68 -12.16 0.16
CA ARG A 315 -19.64 -11.22 -0.98
C ARG A 315 -20.94 -10.43 -1.07
N PHE A 316 -20.80 -9.12 -1.24
CA PHE A 316 -21.90 -8.22 -1.51
C PHE A 316 -21.98 -7.90 -3.00
N GLU A 317 -23.19 -7.87 -3.54
CA GLU A 317 -23.51 -7.21 -4.80
C GLU A 317 -24.54 -6.10 -4.53
N VAL A 318 -24.23 -4.88 -4.94
CA VAL A 318 -25.03 -3.68 -4.63
C VAL A 318 -25.38 -2.97 -5.94
N ASP A 319 -26.66 -2.96 -6.32
CA ASP A 319 -27.22 -2.14 -7.41
C ASP A 319 -27.60 -0.77 -6.86
N VAL A 320 -26.77 0.23 -7.16
CA VAL A 320 -26.87 1.58 -6.60
C VAL A 320 -26.58 2.63 -7.68
N ALA A 321 -27.16 3.80 -7.53
CA ALA A 321 -26.97 4.97 -8.38
C ALA A 321 -26.88 6.26 -7.54
N ASN A 322 -26.62 7.37 -8.23
CA ASN A 322 -26.43 8.72 -7.71
C ASN A 322 -25.17 8.89 -6.84
N ASP A 323 -25.14 9.88 -5.95
CA ASP A 323 -23.98 10.22 -5.13
C ASP A 323 -23.92 9.35 -3.86
N TYR A 324 -23.66 8.06 -4.08
CA TYR A 324 -23.69 7.07 -3.01
C TYR A 324 -22.39 7.02 -2.20
N LEU A 325 -22.53 6.84 -0.89
CA LEU A 325 -21.50 6.34 0.01
C LEU A 325 -22.00 5.03 0.65
N VAL A 326 -21.24 3.96 0.48
CA VAL A 326 -21.57 2.62 0.99
C VAL A 326 -20.47 2.17 1.94
N GLU A 327 -20.87 1.84 3.17
CA GLU A 327 -19.95 1.49 4.24
C GLU A 327 -20.33 0.17 4.90
N LEU A 328 -19.33 -0.59 5.31
CA LEU A 328 -19.49 -1.89 5.96
C LEU A 328 -18.98 -1.84 7.41
N SER A 329 -19.68 -2.50 8.31
CA SER A 329 -19.30 -2.62 9.73
C SER A 329 -19.61 -4.01 10.26
N THR A 330 -18.86 -4.43 11.28
CA THR A 330 -19.09 -5.68 12.04
C THR A 330 -19.79 -5.43 13.37
N ASN A 331 -19.92 -4.17 13.81
CA ASN A 331 -20.45 -3.79 15.11
C ASN A 331 -21.48 -2.65 15.06
N ASN A 332 -21.82 -2.15 13.87
CA ASN A 332 -22.74 -1.03 13.64
C ASN A 332 -22.27 0.30 14.29
N GLN A 333 -20.97 0.45 14.53
CA GLN A 333 -20.35 1.66 15.09
C GLN A 333 -19.17 2.10 14.22
N ASP A 334 -18.25 1.19 13.95
CA ASP A 334 -17.05 1.43 13.16
C ASP A 334 -17.32 1.01 11.71
N PHE A 335 -17.53 2.01 10.86
CA PHE A 335 -17.87 1.82 9.45
C PHE A 335 -16.66 2.09 8.56
N GLN A 336 -16.42 1.18 7.62
CA GLN A 336 -15.39 1.30 6.60
C GLN A 336 -16.02 1.52 5.24
N VAL A 337 -15.55 2.53 4.51
CA VAL A 337 -16.05 2.81 3.17
C VAL A 337 -15.66 1.69 2.21
N GLU A 338 -16.65 1.09 1.56
CA GLU A 338 -16.46 0.06 0.54
C GLU A 338 -16.69 0.58 -0.87
N LEU A 339 -17.64 1.49 -1.05
CA LEU A 339 -17.96 2.11 -2.34
C LEU A 339 -18.29 3.60 -2.13
N SER A 340 -17.88 4.43 -3.09
CA SER A 340 -18.26 5.83 -3.17
C SER A 340 -18.43 6.20 -4.64
N ALA A 341 -19.42 7.04 -4.95
CA ALA A 341 -19.66 7.53 -6.29
C ALA A 341 -18.55 8.48 -6.75
N PRO A 342 -18.13 8.41 -8.03
CA PRO A 342 -17.19 9.38 -8.58
C PRO A 342 -17.92 10.71 -8.87
N GLY A 343 -17.79 11.66 -7.96
CA GLY A 343 -18.44 12.97 -8.06
C GLY A 343 -19.95 12.93 -7.78
N ASN A 344 -20.59 14.08 -7.89
CA ASN A 344 -21.96 14.29 -7.41
C ASN A 344 -23.04 14.02 -8.48
N VAL A 345 -23.27 12.75 -8.81
CA VAL A 345 -24.26 12.31 -9.82
C VAL A 345 -25.66 12.25 -9.20
N LYS A 346 -26.69 12.73 -9.91
CA LYS A 346 -28.06 12.88 -9.35
C LYS A 346 -29.19 12.30 -10.21
N ASP A 347 -28.85 11.86 -11.41
CA ASP A 347 -29.78 11.49 -12.48
C ASP A 347 -29.74 10.00 -12.82
N GLU A 348 -29.16 9.19 -11.93
CA GLU A 348 -29.01 7.74 -12.04
C GLU A 348 -28.13 7.26 -13.21
N THR A 349 -27.45 8.15 -13.93
CA THR A 349 -26.60 7.78 -15.08
C THR A 349 -25.44 6.87 -14.73
N ASN A 350 -25.05 6.83 -13.46
CA ASN A 350 -24.01 5.96 -12.91
C ASN A 350 -24.55 4.64 -12.32
N ARG A 351 -25.85 4.32 -12.48
CA ARG A 351 -26.45 3.10 -11.91
C ARG A 351 -25.67 1.86 -12.33
N LYS A 352 -25.19 1.08 -11.36
CA LYS A 352 -24.43 -0.13 -11.63
C LYS A 352 -24.48 -1.11 -10.45
N VAL A 353 -24.32 -2.39 -10.76
CA VAL A 353 -24.03 -3.42 -9.77
C VAL A 353 -22.54 -3.41 -9.42
N HIS A 354 -22.24 -3.07 -8.18
CA HIS A 354 -20.91 -3.14 -7.59
C HIS A 354 -20.73 -4.44 -6.81
N ARG A 355 -19.49 -4.93 -6.73
CA ARG A 355 -19.14 -6.16 -6.00
C ARG A 355 -17.97 -5.92 -5.07
N PHE A 356 -18.06 -6.38 -3.84
CA PHE A 356 -16.96 -6.40 -2.88
C PHE A 356 -17.12 -7.57 -1.91
N GLU A 357 -16.02 -8.00 -1.29
CA GLU A 357 -16.02 -9.08 -0.31
C GLU A 357 -15.71 -8.51 1.07
N TYR A 358 -16.36 -9.04 2.10
CA TYR A 358 -16.00 -8.75 3.49
C TYR A 358 -14.73 -9.52 3.86
N GLY A 359 -13.85 -8.85 4.61
CA GLY A 359 -12.69 -9.46 5.24
C GLY A 359 -11.84 -8.43 5.98
N GLU A 360 -10.94 -8.93 6.81
CA GLU A 360 -9.94 -8.14 7.51
C GLU A 360 -8.75 -7.85 6.59
N LEU A 361 -8.20 -6.64 6.68
CA LEU A 361 -6.99 -6.28 5.94
C LEU A 361 -5.83 -7.14 6.43
N THR A 362 -5.23 -7.90 5.52
CA THR A 362 -4.09 -8.79 5.83
C THR A 362 -2.79 -8.28 5.26
N ASP A 363 -2.84 -7.77 4.03
CA ASP A 363 -1.70 -7.14 3.38
C ASP A 363 -2.15 -6.03 2.43
N GLU A 364 -1.23 -5.10 2.21
CA GLU A 364 -1.35 -4.03 1.23
C GLU A 364 -0.01 -3.88 0.51
N ALA A 365 -0.03 -3.55 -0.78
CA ALA A 365 1.16 -3.39 -1.57
C ALA A 365 1.05 -2.23 -2.56
N THR A 366 2.14 -1.51 -2.75
CA THR A 366 2.31 -0.55 -3.84
C THR A 366 3.32 -1.07 -4.84
N MET A 367 3.05 -0.85 -6.13
CA MET A 367 4.00 -1.07 -7.22
C MET A 367 4.04 0.19 -8.06
N GLY A 368 5.22 0.63 -8.48
CA GLY A 368 5.38 1.88 -9.21
C GLY A 368 6.43 1.81 -10.31
N PHE A 369 6.19 2.61 -11.34
CA PHE A 369 7.16 2.97 -12.35
C PHE A 369 7.29 4.49 -12.40
N ASP A 370 8.51 5.00 -12.26
CA ASP A 370 8.83 6.41 -12.37
C ASP A 370 9.83 6.67 -13.50
N LEU A 371 9.66 7.81 -14.16
CA LEU A 371 10.49 8.26 -15.27
C LEU A 371 10.81 9.74 -15.10
N GLN A 372 12.09 10.08 -15.27
CA GLN A 372 12.57 11.45 -15.31
C GLN A 372 13.45 11.64 -16.55
N THR A 373 13.15 12.66 -17.37
CA THR A 373 13.95 12.95 -18.58
C THR A 373 13.90 14.43 -18.95
N THR A 374 14.83 14.85 -19.80
CA THR A 374 14.84 16.20 -20.37
C THR A 374 14.79 16.11 -21.89
N LEU A 375 13.66 16.46 -22.50
CA LEU A 375 13.50 16.42 -23.96
C LEU A 375 13.30 17.83 -24.50
N LEU A 376 14.19 18.26 -25.42
CA LEU A 376 14.09 19.56 -26.09
C LEU A 376 13.99 20.76 -25.13
N GLY A 377 14.61 20.67 -23.94
CA GLY A 377 14.57 21.70 -22.90
C GLY A 377 13.36 21.63 -21.96
N PHE A 378 12.46 20.67 -22.15
CA PHE A 378 11.41 20.33 -21.19
C PHE A 378 11.91 19.26 -20.22
N SER A 379 11.86 19.53 -18.93
CA SER A 379 11.98 18.50 -17.90
C SER A 379 10.63 17.82 -17.75
N ILE A 380 10.62 16.50 -17.84
CA ILE A 380 9.43 15.66 -17.72
C ILE A 380 9.66 14.70 -16.56
N GLU A 381 8.74 14.68 -15.62
CA GLU A 381 8.64 13.70 -14.55
C GLU A 381 7.29 13.01 -14.64
N ALA A 382 7.27 11.69 -14.59
CA ALA A 382 6.03 10.92 -14.62
C ALA A 382 6.12 9.72 -13.70
N GLU A 383 5.02 9.42 -13.02
CA GLU A 383 4.90 8.22 -12.21
C GLU A 383 3.57 7.55 -12.48
N ARG A 384 3.58 6.21 -12.50
CA ARG A 384 2.37 5.40 -12.45
C ARG A 384 2.53 4.37 -11.34
N ALA A 385 1.54 4.32 -10.46
CA ALA A 385 1.50 3.43 -9.33
C ALA A 385 0.20 2.62 -9.28
N TRP A 386 0.30 1.43 -8.71
CA TRP A 386 -0.79 0.54 -8.41
C TRP A 386 -0.76 0.22 -6.92
N TYR A 387 -1.92 0.26 -6.29
CA TYR A 387 -2.10 -0.10 -4.89
C TYR A 387 -3.02 -1.32 -4.82
N VAL A 388 -2.58 -2.35 -4.12
CA VAL A 388 -3.29 -3.62 -3.96
C VAL A 388 -3.60 -3.80 -2.47
N GLN A 389 -4.86 -3.95 -2.13
CA GLN A 389 -5.30 -4.35 -0.79
C GLN A 389 -5.78 -5.79 -0.83
N THR A 390 -5.34 -6.58 0.14
CA THR A 390 -5.82 -7.94 0.33
C THR A 390 -6.59 -8.04 1.63
N LYS A 391 -7.88 -8.35 1.49
CA LYS A 391 -8.76 -8.69 2.60
C LYS A 391 -8.92 -10.21 2.67
N GLN A 392 -9.03 -10.74 3.87
CA GLN A 392 -9.32 -12.16 4.09
C GLN A 392 -10.50 -12.27 5.05
N TYR A 393 -11.46 -13.15 4.76
CA TYR A 393 -12.44 -13.51 5.77
C TYR A 393 -11.70 -13.96 7.04
N PRO A 394 -12.12 -13.57 8.26
CA PRO A 394 -11.39 -13.78 9.52
C PRO A 394 -11.23 -15.26 9.98
N LEU A 395 -11.03 -16.18 9.03
CA LEU A 395 -10.57 -17.53 9.24
C LEU A 395 -9.24 -17.76 8.52
N LEU A 396 -8.43 -18.65 9.06
CA LEU A 396 -7.17 -19.06 8.42
C LEU A 396 -7.40 -19.62 7.00
N SER A 397 -8.43 -20.44 6.84
CA SER A 397 -8.88 -20.99 5.54
C SER A 397 -9.73 -20.02 4.73
N GLY A 398 -10.05 -18.86 5.30
CA GLY A 398 -10.92 -17.86 4.69
C GLY A 398 -10.43 -17.43 3.31
N LYS A 399 -11.38 -17.23 2.40
CA LYS A 399 -11.11 -16.74 1.06
C LYS A 399 -10.49 -15.34 1.16
N ARG A 400 -9.53 -15.10 0.27
CA ARG A 400 -8.92 -13.80 0.08
C ARG A 400 -9.53 -13.06 -1.11
N ALA A 401 -9.73 -11.77 -0.90
CA ALA A 401 -10.17 -10.82 -1.90
C ALA A 401 -9.07 -9.80 -2.14
N HIS A 402 -8.84 -9.44 -3.39
CA HIS A 402 -7.90 -8.39 -3.77
C HIS A 402 -8.65 -7.22 -4.40
N ARG A 403 -8.31 -6.00 -3.98
CA ARG A 403 -8.74 -4.75 -4.61
C ARG A 403 -7.51 -4.04 -5.14
N THR A 404 -7.51 -3.71 -6.43
CA THR A 404 -6.43 -2.95 -7.07
C THR A 404 -6.94 -1.60 -7.52
N THR A 405 -6.25 -0.53 -7.10
CA THR A 405 -6.47 0.84 -7.52
C THR A 405 -5.17 1.41 -8.09
N GLY A 406 -5.20 2.60 -8.68
CA GLY A 406 -4.00 3.18 -9.27
C GLY A 406 -4.01 4.69 -9.25
N ALA A 407 -2.80 5.25 -9.33
CA ALA A 407 -2.55 6.68 -9.41
C ALA A 407 -1.49 6.95 -10.47
N TRP A 408 -1.53 8.10 -11.10
CA TRP A 408 -0.46 8.56 -11.99
C TRP A 408 -0.41 10.08 -12.06
N PHE A 409 0.79 10.60 -12.33
CA PHE A 409 0.98 12.01 -12.60
C PHE A 409 1.98 12.20 -13.75
N ILE A 410 1.89 13.36 -14.39
CA ILE A 410 2.90 13.87 -15.32
C ILE A 410 3.12 15.34 -14.97
N ASP A 411 4.35 15.68 -14.64
CA ASP A 411 4.84 17.05 -14.49
C ASP A 411 5.74 17.38 -15.68
N VAL A 412 5.48 18.53 -16.30
CA VAL A 412 6.33 19.08 -17.34
C VAL A 412 6.68 20.51 -16.98
N ASN A 413 7.98 20.84 -17.01
CA ASN A 413 8.43 22.21 -16.79
C ASN A 413 9.56 22.62 -17.75
N ARG A 414 9.63 23.93 -18.04
CA ARG A 414 10.65 24.52 -18.90
C ARG A 414 10.86 26.00 -18.59
N ASN A 415 12.12 26.43 -18.68
CA ASN A 415 12.51 27.83 -18.59
C ASN A 415 12.59 28.46 -20.00
N PHE A 416 11.95 29.62 -20.17
CA PHE A 416 11.95 30.46 -21.35
C PHE A 416 12.52 31.84 -20.98
N GLY A 417 13.84 31.93 -20.82
CA GLY A 417 14.50 33.13 -20.32
C GLY A 417 14.06 33.43 -18.86
N PRO A 418 13.46 34.59 -18.57
CA PRO A 418 12.98 34.92 -17.22
C PRO A 418 11.65 34.25 -16.85
N VAL A 419 10.96 33.61 -17.80
CA VAL A 419 9.65 32.97 -17.57
C VAL A 419 9.83 31.47 -17.36
N THR A 420 9.24 30.93 -16.30
CA THR A 420 9.15 29.48 -16.07
C THR A 420 7.72 29.03 -16.36
N TRP A 421 7.58 28.00 -17.19
CA TRP A 421 6.31 27.31 -17.40
C TRP A 421 6.36 25.95 -16.71
N ARG A 422 5.32 25.61 -15.95
CA ARG A 422 5.12 24.32 -15.30
C ARG A 422 3.66 23.91 -15.44
N SER A 423 3.44 22.64 -15.74
CA SER A 423 2.12 22.03 -15.83
C SER A 423 2.16 20.65 -15.18
N GLU A 424 1.16 20.34 -14.37
CA GLU A 424 0.99 19.03 -13.75
C GLU A 424 -0.41 18.50 -14.10
N VAL A 425 -0.50 17.22 -14.45
CA VAL A 425 -1.76 16.49 -14.57
C VAL A 425 -1.67 15.25 -13.70
N THR A 426 -2.57 15.14 -12.74
CA THR A 426 -2.58 14.06 -11.74
C THR A 426 -3.95 13.38 -11.71
N ARG A 427 -3.95 12.05 -11.62
CA ARG A 427 -5.16 11.24 -11.41
C ARG A 427 -4.91 10.23 -10.30
N ILE A 428 -5.76 10.26 -9.28
CA ILE A 428 -5.77 9.31 -8.17
C ILE A 428 -7.13 8.60 -8.20
N ALA A 429 -7.14 7.28 -8.31
CA ALA A 429 -8.39 6.52 -8.27
C ALA A 429 -9.00 6.55 -6.84
N PRO A 430 -10.34 6.49 -6.70
CA PRO A 430 -10.96 6.25 -5.41
C PRO A 430 -10.35 5.02 -4.72
N PHE A 431 -10.20 5.09 -3.39
CA PHE A 431 -9.55 4.05 -2.58
C PHE A 431 -8.07 3.78 -2.89
N TYR A 432 -7.41 4.66 -3.64
CA TYR A 432 -5.95 4.72 -3.61
C TYR A 432 -5.53 5.38 -2.30
N THR A 433 -5.24 4.56 -1.29
CA THR A 433 -4.80 5.02 0.03
C THR A 433 -3.36 4.56 0.22
N ALA A 434 -2.44 5.45 -0.12
CA ALA A 434 -1.05 5.28 0.22
C ALA A 434 -0.73 5.97 1.55
N ARG A 435 -1.69 6.14 2.47
CA ARG A 435 -1.50 6.81 3.77
C ARG A 435 -0.42 6.16 4.64
N ASN A 436 -0.30 4.83 4.58
CA ASN A 436 0.76 4.10 5.28
C ASN A 436 2.12 4.19 4.55
N PHE A 437 2.15 4.85 3.40
CA PHE A 437 3.29 4.91 2.52
C PHE A 437 3.69 6.36 2.19
N ILE A 438 2.80 7.33 2.29
CA ILE A 438 2.97 8.72 1.87
C ILE A 438 2.51 9.58 3.05
N ASP A 439 3.47 10.32 3.58
CA ASP A 439 3.31 11.44 4.51
C ASP A 439 2.31 12.48 3.96
N ASP A 440 1.32 12.86 4.78
CA ASP A 440 0.28 13.86 4.49
C ASP A 440 0.80 15.31 4.51
N ASN A 441 2.02 15.53 4.99
CA ASN A 441 2.78 16.79 4.94
C ASN A 441 1.98 18.00 5.49
N ASP A 442 1.02 17.73 6.37
CA ASP A 442 0.38 18.69 7.26
C ASP A 442 1.18 18.75 8.57
N ASP A 443 1.71 19.93 8.88
CA ASP A 443 1.98 20.46 10.23
C ASP A 443 2.57 19.54 11.34
N ASP A 444 3.74 19.93 11.85
CA ASP A 444 4.30 19.47 13.14
C ASP A 444 4.60 17.98 13.30
N ASP A 445 4.97 17.36 12.19
CA ASP A 445 5.58 16.05 12.21
C ASP A 445 6.93 16.09 12.98
N PRO A 446 7.08 15.38 14.11
CA PRO A 446 8.25 15.46 15.02
C PRO A 446 9.54 14.83 14.46
N TYR A 447 9.64 14.72 13.14
CA TYR A 447 10.63 13.92 12.42
C TYR A 447 11.80 14.75 11.82
N ALA A 448 11.98 16.00 12.27
CA ALA A 448 13.14 16.84 11.95
C ALA A 448 14.36 16.58 12.84
#